data_AF-A0AA51L5X0-F1
#
_entry.id   AF-A0AA51L5X0-F1
#
_cell.length_a   1.000
_cell.length_b   1.000
_cell.length_c   1.000
_cell.angle_alpha   90.00
_cell.angle_beta   90.00
_cell.angle_gamma   90.00
#
_symmetry.space_group_name_H-M   'P 1'
#
loop_
_entity.id
_entity.type
_entity.pdbx_description
1 polymer ?
#
loop_
_entity_poly.entity_id
_entity_poly.type
_entity_poly.pdbx_seq_one_letter_code
_entity_poly.pdbx_strand_id
1 'polypeptide(L)'
;MDLNEADHQKVTEMIGNNVLGFHKVGIYSLKMDQKAFVFIYAGSQAEASQFYAKYFHKTPLNCHEYPLEFELARGNEVISFRDMKKEFESFPAIAGYFMRG
;
A
#
# COMPACT_ATOMS: atom_id res chain seq x y z
N MET A 1 2.79 11.15 32.31
CA MET A 1 3.56 11.38 31.07
C MET A 1 4.53 10.21 31.04
N ASP A 2 4.42 9.24 30.14
CA ASP A 2 4.27 9.42 28.69
C ASP A 2 3.26 8.44 28.08
N LEU A 3 2.35 9.00 27.28
CA LEU A 3 1.51 8.29 26.32
C LEU A 3 2.38 8.01 25.09
N ASN A 4 2.69 6.75 24.74
CA ASN A 4 2.95 6.38 23.32
C ASN A 4 3.21 4.90 22.98
N GLU A 5 2.91 3.93 23.83
CA GLU A 5 3.19 2.52 23.48
C GLU A 5 1.96 1.63 23.33
N ALA A 6 0.76 2.16 23.62
CA ALA A 6 -0.47 1.38 23.64
C ALA A 6 -1.29 1.39 22.33
N ASP A 7 -0.88 2.17 21.32
CA ASP A 7 -1.71 2.37 20.12
C ASP A 7 -1.31 1.50 18.91
N HIS A 8 -0.07 1.01 18.85
CA HIS A 8 0.39 0.27 17.67
C HIS A 8 -0.09 -1.18 17.59
N GLN A 9 -0.40 -1.84 18.72
CA GLN A 9 -0.86 -3.23 18.72
C GLN A 9 -2.35 -3.36 18.35
N LYS A 10 -3.17 -2.37 18.73
CA LYS A 10 -4.62 -2.37 18.48
C LYS A 10 -5.00 -2.12 17.03
N VAL A 11 -4.20 -1.33 16.30
CA VAL A 11 -4.45 -1.03 14.88
C VAL A 11 -4.23 -2.27 14.01
N THR A 12 -3.31 -3.17 14.37
CA THR A 12 -3.07 -4.42 13.62
C THR A 12 -4.17 -5.46 13.86
N GLU A 13 -4.69 -5.59 15.08
CA GLU A 13 -5.75 -6.56 15.39
C GLU A 13 -7.12 -6.17 14.81
N MET A 14 -7.41 -4.87 14.62
CA MET A 14 -8.68 -4.43 14.01
C MET A 14 -8.74 -4.62 12.49
N ILE A 15 -7.61 -4.81 11.81
CA ILE A 15 -7.57 -5.16 10.36
C ILE A 15 -7.74 -6.69 10.15
N GLY A 16 -7.37 -7.50 11.14
CA GLY A 16 -7.44 -8.97 11.05
C GLY A 16 -8.82 -9.58 11.26
N ASN A 17 -9.68 -8.94 12.05
CA ASN A 17 -11.00 -9.49 12.39
C ASN A 17 -12.08 -9.09 11.38
N ASN A 18 -11.88 -9.44 10.11
CA ASN A 18 -12.98 -9.43 9.16
C ASN A 18 -13.79 -10.73 9.29
N VAL A 19 -14.80 -10.69 10.16
CA VAL A 19 -15.80 -11.75 10.41
C VAL A 19 -16.61 -12.14 9.14
N LEU A 20 -16.34 -11.49 8.00
CA LEU A 20 -17.03 -11.71 6.72
C LEU A 20 -16.14 -12.21 5.57
N GLY A 21 -14.83 -12.46 5.80
CA GLY A 21 -13.94 -13.08 4.79
C GLY A 21 -13.52 -12.18 3.61
N PHE A 22 -13.90 -10.90 3.57
CA PHE A 22 -13.40 -9.96 2.56
C PHE A 22 -11.97 -9.53 2.89
N HIS A 23 -10.97 -10.09 2.24
CA HIS A 23 -9.61 -9.61 2.42
C HIS A 23 -9.53 -8.17 1.89
N LYS A 24 -9.42 -7.19 2.79
CA LYS A 24 -9.39 -5.77 2.44
C LYS A 24 -8.04 -5.48 1.76
N VAL A 25 -8.03 -5.50 0.43
CA VAL A 25 -6.85 -5.06 -0.34
C VAL A 25 -6.83 -3.53 -0.40
N GLY A 26 -5.84 -2.93 0.25
CA GLY A 26 -5.49 -1.50 0.20
C GLY A 26 -4.32 -1.24 -0.77
N ILE A 27 -3.88 0.01 -0.85
CA ILE A 27 -2.70 0.42 -1.64
C ILE A 27 -1.66 1.05 -0.75
N TYR A 28 -0.41 0.62 -0.92
CA TYR A 28 0.72 1.03 -0.11
C TYR A 28 1.75 1.73 -0.97
N SER A 29 2.20 2.90 -0.56
CA SER A 29 3.33 3.62 -1.13
C SER A 29 4.60 3.20 -0.41
N LEU A 30 5.57 2.68 -1.15
CA LEU A 30 6.86 2.25 -0.64
C LEU A 30 7.97 3.06 -1.28
N LYS A 31 8.78 3.71 -0.46
CA LYS A 31 9.89 4.53 -0.95
C LYS A 31 11.07 3.64 -1.35
N MET A 32 11.43 3.70 -2.63
CA MET A 32 12.54 2.94 -3.22
C MET A 32 13.88 3.65 -2.93
N ASP A 33 13.89 4.97 -3.08
CA ASP A 33 15.02 5.84 -2.80
C ASP A 33 14.53 7.26 -2.47
N GLN A 34 15.40 8.28 -2.42
CA GLN A 34 14.99 9.64 -2.06
C GLN A 34 13.97 10.28 -3.02
N LYS A 35 13.89 9.83 -4.28
CA LYS A 35 13.08 10.38 -5.36
C LYS A 35 12.02 9.42 -5.90
N ALA A 36 12.19 8.11 -5.74
CA ALA A 36 11.28 7.11 -6.31
C ALA A 36 10.41 6.41 -5.27
N PHE A 37 9.15 6.21 -5.63
CA PHE A 37 8.15 5.46 -4.89
C PHE A 37 7.52 4.41 -5.79
N VAL A 38 7.17 3.25 -5.22
CA VAL A 38 6.34 2.24 -5.86
C VAL A 38 5.04 2.10 -5.08
N PHE A 39 3.93 1.97 -5.80
CA PHE A 39 2.63 1.70 -5.23
C PHE A 39 2.30 0.22 -5.40
N ILE A 40 1.87 -0.44 -4.33
CA ILE A 40 1.58 -1.88 -4.31
C ILE A 40 0.22 -2.10 -3.68
N TYR A 41 -0.66 -2.82 -4.39
CA TYR A 41 -1.89 -3.34 -3.80
C TYR A 41 -1.55 -4.58 -2.94
N ALA A 42 -2.02 -4.60 -1.70
CA ALA A 42 -1.82 -5.71 -0.77
C ALA A 42 -2.94 -5.73 0.29
N GLY A 43 -3.09 -6.85 1.00
CA GLY A 43 -4.00 -6.98 2.15
C GLY A 43 -3.45 -6.37 3.44
N SER A 44 -2.15 -6.06 3.50
CA SER A 44 -1.53 -5.40 4.65
C SER A 44 -0.21 -4.72 4.29
N GLN A 45 0.26 -3.82 5.16
CA GLN A 45 1.57 -3.17 5.04
C GLN A 45 2.73 -4.20 5.09
N ALA A 46 2.57 -5.24 5.90
CA ALA A 46 3.55 -6.32 6.02
C ALA A 46 3.66 -7.12 4.70
N GLU A 47 2.51 -7.48 4.10
CA GLU A 47 2.48 -8.18 2.82
C GLU A 47 3.09 -7.31 1.70
N ALA A 48 2.76 -6.02 1.64
CA ALA A 48 3.34 -5.10 0.66
C ALA A 48 4.87 -5.02 0.80
N SER A 49 5.38 -4.92 2.03
CA SER A 49 6.82 -4.85 2.32
C SER A 49 7.54 -6.15 1.98
N GLN A 50 6.92 -7.31 2.28
CA GLN A 50 7.46 -8.62 1.94
C GLN A 50 7.50 -8.84 0.43
N PHE A 51 6.43 -8.48 -0.28
CA PHE A 51 6.36 -8.57 -1.73
C PHE A 51 7.40 -7.66 -2.40
N TYR A 52 7.54 -6.42 -1.92
CA TYR A 52 8.61 -5.51 -2.35
C TYR A 52 10.00 -6.13 -2.19
N ALA A 53 10.29 -6.68 -1.00
CA ALA A 53 11.60 -7.25 -0.73
C ALA A 53 11.91 -8.46 -1.62
N LYS A 54 10.89 -9.28 -1.92
CA LYS A 54 11.02 -10.40 -2.86
C LYS A 54 11.23 -9.94 -4.30
N TYR A 55 10.54 -8.87 -4.73
CA TYR A 55 10.58 -8.38 -6.11
C TYR A 55 11.85 -7.56 -6.42
N PHE A 56 12.26 -6.69 -5.50
CA PHE A 56 13.39 -5.76 -5.70
C PHE A 56 14.68 -6.17 -4.99
N HIS A 57 14.65 -7.24 -4.20
CA HIS A 57 15.78 -7.72 -3.37
C HIS A 57 16.33 -6.65 -2.41
N LYS A 58 15.45 -5.77 -1.91
CA LYS A 58 15.79 -4.65 -1.01
C LYS A 58 14.67 -4.40 -0.01
N THR A 59 14.98 -3.78 1.12
CA THR A 59 13.95 -3.26 2.04
C THR A 59 13.53 -1.85 1.61
N PRO A 60 12.23 -1.53 1.64
CA PRO A 60 11.77 -0.17 1.34
C PRO A 60 12.18 0.79 2.47
N LEU A 61 12.41 2.07 2.15
CA LEU A 61 12.79 3.07 3.15
C LEU A 61 11.61 3.47 4.05
N ASN A 62 10.39 3.36 3.54
CA ASN A 62 9.15 3.50 4.29
C ASN A 62 8.05 2.68 3.61
N CYS A 63 6.92 2.54 4.29
CA CYS A 63 5.71 1.93 3.74
C CYS A 63 4.50 2.61 4.40
N HIS A 64 3.62 3.21 3.60
CA HIS A 64 2.44 3.91 4.09
C HIS A 64 1.22 3.55 3.25
N GLU A 65 0.09 3.28 3.90
CA GLU A 65 -1.19 3.08 3.22
C GLU A 65 -1.71 4.41 2.67
N TYR A 66 -2.25 4.39 1.46
CA TYR A 66 -2.92 5.52 0.83
C TYR A 66 -4.43 5.27 0.73
N PRO A 67 -5.27 6.33 0.82
CA PRO A 67 -6.70 6.21 0.57
C PRO A 67 -6.96 5.73 -0.86
N LEU A 68 -7.88 4.77 -1.02
CA LEU A 68 -8.24 4.26 -2.35
C LEU A 68 -9.01 5.29 -3.18
N GLU A 69 -9.62 6.28 -2.53
CA GLU A 69 -10.28 7.42 -3.17
C GLU A 69 -9.29 8.44 -3.77
N PHE A 70 -7.99 8.31 -3.49
CA PHE A 70 -7.00 9.22 -4.05
C PHE A 70 -6.92 9.04 -5.57
N GLU A 71 -6.98 10.17 -6.27
CA GLU A 71 -6.98 10.23 -7.72
C GLU A 71 -5.57 10.55 -8.26
N LEU A 72 -5.23 9.90 -9.36
CA LEU A 72 -3.97 10.10 -10.07
C LEU A 72 -4.25 10.46 -11.53
N ALA A 73 -3.45 11.37 -12.05
CA ALA A 73 -3.42 11.65 -13.47
C ALA A 73 -2.67 10.51 -14.19
N ARG A 74 -3.35 9.85 -15.13
CA ARG A 74 -2.78 8.87 -16.05
C ARG A 74 -2.93 9.41 -17.48
N GLY A 75 -1.88 10.05 -17.98
CA GLY A 75 -1.96 10.78 -19.25
C GLY A 75 -2.91 11.97 -19.12
N ASN A 76 -3.99 11.97 -19.93
CA ASN A 76 -5.05 13.00 -19.88
C ASN A 76 -6.26 12.58 -19.04
N GLU A 77 -6.23 11.38 -18.44
CA GLU A 77 -7.32 10.85 -17.63
C GLU A 77 -6.99 10.97 -16.14
N VAL A 78 -8.03 11.08 -15.32
CA VAL A 78 -7.94 11.00 -13.85
C VAL A 78 -8.60 9.69 -13.43
N ILE A 79 -7.89 8.88 -12.65
CA ILE A 79 -8.38 7.59 -12.16
C ILE A 79 -8.10 7.46 -10.66
N SER A 80 -9.05 6.91 -9.91
CA SER A 80 -8.83 6.60 -8.49
C SER A 80 -8.04 5.30 -8.34
N PHE A 81 -7.28 5.13 -7.24
CA PHE A 81 -6.68 3.82 -6.94
C PHE A 81 -7.76 2.73 -6.82
N ARG A 82 -8.96 3.05 -6.31
CA ARG A 82 -10.08 2.11 -6.27
C ARG A 82 -10.45 1.58 -7.65
N ASP A 83 -10.53 2.46 -8.65
CA ASP A 83 -10.89 2.06 -10.00
C ASP A 83 -9.74 1.36 -10.71
N MET A 84 -8.51 1.84 -10.53
CA MET A 84 -7.31 1.22 -11.09
C MET A 84 -7.10 -0.21 -10.55
N LYS A 85 -7.50 -0.48 -9.30
CA LYS A 85 -7.46 -1.83 -8.71
C LYS A 85 -8.23 -2.88 -9.52
N LYS A 86 -9.29 -2.49 -10.24
CA LYS A 86 -10.09 -3.41 -11.07
C LYS A 86 -9.32 -3.96 -12.27
N GLU A 87 -8.19 -3.33 -12.62
CA GLU A 87 -7.29 -3.76 -13.70
C GLU A 87 -6.39 -4.94 -13.28
N PHE A 88 -6.43 -5.37 -12.01
CA PHE A 88 -5.58 -6.42 -11.46
C PHE A 88 -6.40 -7.67 -11.11
N GLU A 89 -5.94 -8.84 -11.57
CA GLU A 89 -6.59 -10.13 -11.34
C GLU A 89 -6.12 -10.82 -10.04
N SER A 90 -4.96 -10.42 -9.51
CA SER A 90 -4.37 -11.03 -8.32
C SER A 90 -3.61 -10.00 -7.47
N PHE A 91 -3.47 -10.32 -6.19
CA PHE A 91 -2.77 -9.51 -5.20
C PHE A 91 -1.80 -10.38 -4.39
N PRO A 92 -0.67 -9.82 -3.90
CA PRO A 92 -0.23 -8.44 -4.07
C PRO A 92 0.25 -8.12 -5.50
N ALA A 93 0.12 -6.85 -5.92
CA ALA A 93 0.48 -6.41 -7.27
C ALA A 93 1.07 -4.99 -7.31
N ILE A 94 2.03 -4.76 -8.22
CA ILE A 94 2.61 -3.43 -8.45
C ILE A 94 1.61 -2.59 -9.26
N ALA A 95 1.12 -1.53 -8.62
CA ALA A 95 0.16 -0.60 -9.18
C ALA A 95 0.84 0.43 -10.09
N GLY A 96 2.05 0.87 -9.76
CA GLY A 96 2.82 1.81 -10.56
C GLY A 96 3.99 2.45 -9.81
N TYR A 97 4.70 3.34 -10.48
CA TYR A 97 5.85 4.06 -9.94
C TYR A 97 5.62 5.57 -10.01
N PHE A 98 6.12 6.30 -9.01
CA PHE A 98 6.15 7.75 -9.00
C PHE A 98 7.57 8.25 -8.74
N MET A 99 8.03 9.16 -9.60
CA MET A 99 9.29 9.86 -9.43
C MET A 99 9.01 11.31 -9.06
N ARG A 100 9.62 11.74 -7.96
CA ARG A 100 9.62 13.14 -7.54
C ARG A 100 10.60 13.91 -8.40
N GLY A 101 10.09 14.93 -9.10
CA GLY A 101 10.88 15.92 -9.85
C GLY A 101 11.78 16.77 -8.96
#